data_AF-A0A533V5G4-F1
#
_entry.id   AF-A0A533V5G4-F1
#
_cell.length_a   1.000
_cell.length_b   1.000
_cell.length_c   1.000
_cell.angle_alpha   90.00
_cell.angle_beta   90.00
_cell.angle_gamma   90.00
#
_symmetry.space_group_name_H-M   'P 1'
#
loop_
_entity.id
_entity.type
_entity.pdbx_description
1 polymer ?
#
loop_
_entity_poly.entity_id
_entity_poly.type
_entity_poly.pdbx_seq_one_letter_code
_entity_poly.pdbx_strand_id
1 'polypeptide(L)'
;MQISGNPPTCRQKNIQHCTKKFRKIIIANNIAKRRIQSSIELDVIIGESYNDLKNKEQILSMQRGPNILHQVMKRGLVGKSDNIAEKVQKYLDASIDRFFLAFQDPYDTKSLQLFHDIIESV
;
A
#
# COMPACT_ATOMS: atom_id res chain seq x y z
N MET A 1 39.38 -5.48 48.10
CA MET A 1 38.31 -4.95 47.23
C MET A 1 38.81 -4.99 45.80
N GLN A 2 38.30 -5.90 44.98
CA GLN A 2 38.30 -5.85 43.51
C GLN A 2 37.49 -7.06 43.06
N ILE A 3 36.24 -6.83 42.63
CA ILE A 3 35.39 -7.84 42.01
C ILE A 3 35.40 -7.47 40.52
N SER A 4 36.20 -8.16 39.71
CA SER A 4 36.17 -7.98 38.25
C SER A 4 34.96 -8.71 37.69
N GLY A 5 33.83 -8.01 37.56
CA GLY A 5 32.69 -8.51 36.83
C GLY A 5 32.97 -8.45 35.33
N ASN A 6 33.25 -9.60 34.71
CA ASN A 6 33.21 -9.70 33.26
C ASN A 6 31.76 -9.53 32.78
N PRO A 7 31.50 -8.73 31.73
CA PRO A 7 30.17 -8.60 31.16
C PRO A 7 29.74 -9.91 30.50
N PRO A 8 28.44 -10.29 30.54
CA PRO A 8 27.97 -11.46 29.82
C PRO A 8 28.11 -11.19 28.32
N THR A 9 29.05 -11.89 27.70
CA THR A 9 29.18 -11.96 26.26
C THR A 9 27.98 -12.71 25.69
N CYS A 10 27.05 -11.98 25.07
CA CYS A 10 26.03 -12.55 24.22
C CYS A 10 26.73 -13.22 23.02
N ARG A 11 27.05 -14.51 23.16
CA ARG A 11 27.55 -15.34 22.07
C ARG A 11 26.47 -15.42 20.99
N GLN A 12 26.78 -14.81 19.85
CA GLN A 12 26.11 -15.05 18.57
C GLN A 12 26.04 -16.55 18.29
N LYS A 13 24.90 -17.18 18.58
CA LYS A 13 24.55 -18.51 18.08
C LYS A 13 23.09 -18.49 17.64
N ASN A 14 22.88 -18.87 16.38
CA ASN A 14 21.61 -19.26 15.77
C ASN A 14 20.62 -18.16 15.35
N ILE A 15 21.05 -17.29 14.43
CA ILE A 15 20.14 -16.69 13.44
C ILE A 15 19.95 -17.70 12.29
N GLN A 16 19.35 -18.85 12.57
CA GLN A 16 18.89 -19.81 11.53
C GLN A 16 17.57 -20.50 11.92
N HIS A 17 16.79 -19.87 12.80
CA HIS A 17 15.56 -20.46 13.30
C HIS A 17 14.37 -19.48 13.31
N CYS A 18 14.20 -18.72 12.22
CA CYS A 18 12.97 -17.95 12.03
C CYS A 18 12.56 -17.85 10.54
N THR A 19 12.68 -18.94 9.78
CA THR A 19 12.23 -18.99 8.38
C THR A 19 11.71 -20.37 8.01
N LYS A 20 10.70 -20.89 8.72
CA LYS A 20 9.98 -22.10 8.28
C LYS A 20 8.62 -22.29 8.96
N LYS A 21 7.58 -21.60 8.46
CA LYS A 21 6.21 -22.16 8.30
C LYS A 21 5.23 -21.17 7.64
N PHE A 22 5.43 -20.89 6.35
CA PHE A 22 4.33 -20.43 5.48
C PHE A 22 4.26 -21.32 4.22
N ARG A 23 4.21 -22.64 4.42
CA ARG A 23 3.93 -23.60 3.36
C ARG A 23 3.14 -24.79 3.90
N LYS A 24 1.81 -24.69 3.83
CA LYS A 24 0.85 -25.76 3.48
C LYS A 24 -0.56 -25.35 3.85
N ILE A 25 -1.27 -24.74 2.92
CA ILE A 25 -2.69 -25.03 2.60
C ILE A 25 -2.72 -24.67 1.10
N ILE A 26 -3.03 -25.54 0.15
CA ILE A 26 -4.32 -26.18 -0.10
C ILE A 26 -4.05 -27.33 -1.09
N ILE A 27 -4.41 -28.57 -0.73
CA ILE A 27 -4.84 -29.57 -1.72
C ILE A 27 -6.02 -30.33 -1.11
N ALA A 28 -7.21 -30.03 -1.62
CA ALA A 28 -8.31 -30.98 -1.72
C ALA A 28 -9.17 -30.51 -2.90
N ASN A 29 -9.11 -31.28 -3.99
CA ASN A 29 -9.93 -31.10 -5.18
C ASN A 29 -11.42 -31.28 -4.82
N ASN A 30 -12.28 -30.38 -5.33
CA ASN A 30 -13.76 -30.41 -5.36
C ASN A 30 -14.60 -29.58 -4.35
N ILE A 31 -14.31 -28.29 -4.11
CA ILE A 31 -15.30 -27.37 -3.53
C ILE A 31 -15.11 -25.98 -4.18
N ALA A 32 -16.09 -25.53 -4.99
CA ALA A 32 -16.23 -24.22 -5.66
C ALA A 32 -14.99 -23.32 -5.68
N LYS A 33 -14.40 -23.06 -6.87
CA LYS A 33 -13.29 -22.12 -7.13
C LYS A 33 -13.24 -20.97 -6.10
N ARG A 34 -12.57 -21.18 -4.96
CA ARG A 34 -12.31 -20.12 -3.99
C ARG A 34 -11.21 -19.29 -4.62
N ARG A 35 -11.62 -18.37 -5.50
CA ARG A 35 -10.74 -17.35 -6.07
C ARG A 35 -10.13 -16.66 -4.85
N ILE A 36 -8.81 -16.84 -4.66
CA ILE A 36 -8.11 -16.17 -3.56
C ILE A 36 -8.26 -14.68 -3.85
N GLN A 37 -9.11 -14.02 -3.06
CA GLN A 37 -9.35 -12.59 -3.21
C GLN A 37 -8.13 -11.88 -2.64
N SER A 38 -7.45 -11.13 -3.50
CA SER A 38 -6.22 -10.43 -3.16
C SER A 38 -6.56 -8.97 -2.92
N SER A 39 -6.08 -8.43 -1.80
CA SER A 39 -6.33 -7.05 -1.41
C SER A 39 -5.04 -6.24 -1.36
N ILE A 40 -5.13 -4.96 -1.63
CA ILE A 40 -4.01 -4.01 -1.50
C ILE A 40 -4.45 -2.74 -0.78
N GLU A 41 -3.53 -2.16 -0.02
CA GLU A 41 -3.67 -0.83 0.57
C GLU A 41 -2.90 0.19 -0.26
N LEU A 42 -3.54 1.31 -0.60
CA LEU A 42 -2.99 2.35 -1.46
C LEU A 42 -3.31 3.73 -0.90
N ASP A 43 -2.29 4.58 -0.76
CA ASP A 43 -2.49 6.03 -0.63
C ASP A 43 -3.11 6.58 -1.92
N VAL A 44 -4.05 7.51 -1.79
CA VAL A 44 -4.76 8.13 -2.92
C VAL A 44 -4.55 9.63 -2.93
N ILE A 45 -4.07 10.15 -4.05
CA ILE A 45 -3.98 11.58 -4.36
C ILE A 45 -4.50 11.79 -5.77
N ILE A 46 -5.76 12.20 -5.89
CA ILE A 46 -6.38 12.47 -7.18
C ILE A 46 -6.60 13.98 -7.34
N GLY A 47 -6.31 14.51 -8.51
CA GLY A 47 -6.50 15.92 -8.82
C GLY A 47 -7.35 16.15 -10.07
N GLU A 48 -8.23 17.16 -10.03
CA GLU A 48 -8.99 17.61 -11.20
C GLU A 48 -8.08 18.27 -12.26
N SER A 49 -7.00 18.89 -11.80
CA SER A 49 -6.02 19.60 -12.61
C SER A 49 -4.60 19.37 -12.10
N TYR A 50 -3.61 19.76 -12.90
CA TYR A 50 -2.22 19.71 -12.48
C TYR A 50 -1.93 20.58 -11.25
N ASN A 51 -2.56 21.76 -11.15
CA ASN A 51 -2.40 22.63 -9.98
C ASN A 51 -3.02 22.03 -8.71
N ASP A 52 -4.22 21.44 -8.84
CA ASP A 52 -4.87 20.76 -7.71
C ASP A 52 -4.01 19.60 -7.20
N LEU A 53 -3.52 18.76 -8.13
CA LEU A 53 -2.62 17.66 -7.80
C LEU A 53 -1.36 18.14 -7.08
N LYS A 54 -0.69 19.17 -7.60
CA LYS A 54 0.51 19.75 -7.01
C LYS A 54 0.25 20.31 -5.61
N ASN A 55 -0.89 20.96 -5.39
CA ASN A 55 -1.27 21.47 -4.08
C ASN A 55 -1.45 20.32 -3.08
N LYS A 56 -2.12 19.24 -3.47
CA LYS A 56 -2.31 18.04 -2.62
C LYS A 56 -0.97 17.37 -2.29
N GLU A 57 -0.07 17.22 -3.26
CA GLU A 57 1.29 16.70 -3.05
C GLU A 57 2.10 17.56 -2.07
N GLN A 58 1.98 18.89 -2.15
CA GLN A 58 2.62 19.82 -1.21
C GLN A 58 2.06 19.65 0.20
N ILE A 59 0.73 19.60 0.37
CA ILE A 59 0.12 19.39 1.68
C ILE A 59 0.57 18.05 2.27
N LEU A 60 0.62 16.98 1.47
CA LEU A 60 1.09 15.68 1.94
C LEU A 60 2.55 15.76 2.42
N SER A 61 3.40 16.43 1.65
CA SER A 61 4.81 16.63 2.00
C SER A 61 4.98 17.42 3.29
N MET A 62 4.13 18.42 3.52
CA MET A 62 4.14 19.21 4.76
C MET A 62 3.66 18.38 5.96
N GLN A 63 2.66 17.53 5.78
CA GLN A 63 2.06 16.74 6.86
C GLN A 63 2.89 15.50 7.24
N ARG A 64 3.41 14.76 6.26
CA ARG A 64 4.08 13.47 6.44
C ARG A 64 5.58 13.52 6.16
N GLY A 65 6.09 14.66 5.71
CA GLY A 65 7.48 14.86 5.33
C GLY A 65 7.76 14.51 3.86
N PRO A 66 8.83 15.10 3.27
CA PRO A 66 9.13 14.97 1.85
C PRO A 66 9.53 13.54 1.44
N ASN A 67 10.09 12.74 2.36
CA ASN A 67 10.49 11.36 2.08
C ASN A 67 9.28 10.44 1.84
N ILE A 68 8.12 10.75 2.42
CA ILE A 68 6.90 9.96 2.25
C ILE A 68 6.30 10.19 0.87
N LEU A 69 6.32 11.43 0.36
CA LEU A 69 5.77 11.74 -0.96
C LEU A 69 6.37 10.82 -2.03
N HIS A 70 7.70 10.61 -2.03
CA HIS A 70 8.33 9.73 -3.02
C HIS A 70 7.80 8.29 -3.00
N GLN A 71 7.51 7.75 -1.81
CA GLN A 71 6.94 6.40 -1.68
C GLN A 71 5.50 6.34 -2.19
N VAL A 72 4.71 7.37 -1.85
CA VAL A 72 3.31 7.51 -2.29
C VAL A 72 3.24 7.65 -3.81
N MET A 73 4.07 8.49 -4.43
CA MET A 73 4.13 8.63 -5.88
C MET A 73 4.44 7.30 -6.59
N LYS A 74 5.29 6.46 -5.99
CA LYS A 74 5.66 5.17 -6.58
C LYS A 74 4.54 4.13 -6.45
N ARG A 75 3.93 4.02 -5.27
CA ARG A 75 3.04 2.90 -4.92
C ARG A 75 1.56 3.26 -4.95
N GLY A 76 1.19 4.47 -4.54
CA GLY A 76 -0.20 4.92 -4.43
C GLY A 76 -0.88 5.24 -5.76
N LEU A 77 -2.16 5.52 -5.70
CA LEU A 77 -2.95 6.04 -6.82
C LEU A 77 -2.79 7.56 -6.86
N VAL A 78 -1.85 8.03 -7.66
CA VAL A 78 -1.53 9.46 -7.76
C VAL A 78 -1.66 9.96 -9.18
N GLY A 79 -2.48 10.98 -9.40
CA GLY A 79 -2.61 11.63 -10.71
C GLY A 79 -4.01 12.15 -11.01
N LYS A 80 -4.29 12.31 -12.31
CA LYS A 80 -5.64 12.58 -12.82
C LYS A 80 -6.38 11.27 -13.07
N SER A 81 -7.65 11.37 -13.45
CA SER A 81 -8.52 10.22 -13.67
C SER A 81 -7.93 9.16 -14.59
N ASP A 82 -7.39 9.55 -15.76
CA ASP A 82 -6.79 8.61 -16.71
C ASP A 82 -5.62 7.81 -16.12
N ASN A 83 -4.77 8.49 -15.33
CA ASN A 83 -3.60 7.84 -14.71
C ASN A 83 -4.01 6.83 -13.64
N ILE A 84 -5.07 7.14 -12.89
CA ILE A 84 -5.57 6.26 -11.85
C ILE A 84 -6.34 5.09 -12.48
N ALA A 85 -7.14 5.32 -13.52
CA ALA A 85 -7.81 4.26 -14.27
C ALA A 85 -6.81 3.21 -14.81
N GLU A 86 -5.74 3.66 -15.45
CA GLU A 86 -4.69 2.77 -15.97
C GLU A 86 -4.04 1.94 -14.84
N LYS A 87 -3.81 2.56 -13.68
CA LYS A 87 -3.18 1.89 -12.53
C LYS A 87 -4.12 0.90 -11.86
N VAL A 88 -5.40 1.25 -11.73
CA VAL A 88 -6.45 0.34 -11.22
C VAL A 88 -6.60 -0.88 -12.15
N GLN A 89 -6.66 -0.68 -13.47
CA GLN A 89 -6.73 -1.78 -14.44
C GLN A 89 -5.57 -2.76 -14.26
N LYS A 90 -4.34 -2.27 -14.08
CA LYS A 90 -3.16 -3.13 -13.81
C LYS A 90 -3.32 -4.00 -12.56
N TYR A 91 -3.98 -3.50 -11.51
CA TYR A 91 -4.26 -4.29 -10.31
C TYR A 91 -5.36 -5.32 -10.56
N LEU A 92 -6.42 -4.95 -11.28
CA LEU A 92 -7.49 -5.87 -11.67
C LEU A 92 -6.95 -7.01 -12.54
N ASP A 93 -6.09 -6.70 -13.52
CA ASP A 93 -5.40 -7.68 -14.36
C ASP A 93 -4.51 -8.63 -13.53
N ALA A 94 -3.92 -8.11 -12.45
CA ALA A 94 -3.16 -8.88 -11.47
C ALA A 94 -4.05 -9.66 -10.47
N SER A 95 -5.36 -9.72 -10.70
CA SER A 95 -6.37 -10.36 -9.82
C SER A 95 -6.44 -9.78 -8.40
N ILE A 96 -6.10 -8.50 -8.24
CA ILE A 96 -6.36 -7.72 -7.03
C ILE A 96 -7.72 -7.04 -7.20
N ASP A 97 -8.73 -7.58 -6.53
CA ASP A 97 -10.14 -7.18 -6.66
C ASP A 97 -10.66 -6.39 -5.45
N ARG A 98 -9.82 -6.16 -4.43
CA ARG A 98 -10.16 -5.38 -3.24
C ARG A 98 -9.12 -4.31 -2.93
N PHE A 99 -9.57 -3.09 -2.74
CA PHE A 99 -8.73 -1.93 -2.46
C PHE A 99 -9.07 -1.32 -1.10
N PHE A 100 -8.06 -1.10 -0.28
CA PHE A 100 -8.13 -0.26 0.91
C PHE A 100 -7.50 1.08 0.56
N LEU A 101 -8.29 2.15 0.59
CA LEU A 101 -7.89 3.45 0.06
C LEU A 101 -7.65 4.42 1.20
N ALA A 102 -6.43 4.97 1.25
CA ALA A 102 -6.05 6.01 2.20
C ALA A 102 -6.05 7.37 1.48
N PHE A 103 -7.22 8.02 1.44
CA PHE A 103 -7.34 9.41 1.00
C PHE A 103 -6.67 10.33 2.03
N GLN A 104 -5.96 11.35 1.55
CA GLN A 104 -5.33 12.34 2.43
C GLN A 104 -6.36 13.09 3.28
N ASP A 105 -7.44 13.53 2.64
CA ASP A 105 -8.60 14.14 3.29
C ASP A 105 -9.84 13.28 2.98
N PRO A 106 -10.42 12.59 3.98
CA PRO A 106 -11.61 11.76 3.77
C PRO A 106 -12.87 12.59 3.47
N TYR A 107 -12.83 13.92 3.63
CA TYR A 107 -13.94 14.82 3.33
C TYR A 107 -13.77 15.55 1.99
N ASP A 108 -12.70 15.27 1.24
CA ASP A 108 -12.54 15.77 -0.13
C ASP A 108 -13.51 15.04 -1.08
N THR A 109 -14.76 15.53 -1.09
CA THR A 109 -15.86 14.95 -1.87
C THR A 109 -15.57 14.95 -3.37
N LYS A 110 -14.76 15.90 -3.86
CA LYS A 110 -14.35 15.94 -5.26
C LYS A 110 -13.43 14.77 -5.59
N SER A 111 -12.41 14.55 -4.76
CA SER A 111 -11.52 13.39 -4.93
C SER A 111 -12.25 12.06 -4.85
N LEU A 112 -13.22 11.95 -3.93
CA LEU A 112 -14.07 10.76 -3.81
C LEU A 112 -14.93 10.56 -5.06
N GLN A 113 -15.55 11.62 -5.58
CA GLN A 113 -16.37 11.55 -6.78
C GLN A 113 -15.53 11.15 -7.99
N LEU A 114 -14.38 11.79 -8.21
CA LEU A 114 -13.48 11.43 -9.31
C LEU A 114 -13.05 9.97 -9.23
N PHE A 115 -12.75 9.47 -8.03
CA PHE A 115 -12.41 8.07 -7.86
C PHE A 115 -13.59 7.14 -8.16
N HIS A 116 -14.80 7.51 -7.71
CA HIS A 116 -16.01 6.75 -8.00
C HIS A 116 -16.27 6.67 -9.51
N ASP A 117 -16.22 7.80 -10.22
CA ASP A 117 -16.41 7.87 -11.67
C ASP A 117 -15.40 7.00 -12.42
N ILE A 118 -14.14 6.94 -11.94
CA ILE A 118 -13.11 6.05 -12.50
C ILE A 118 -13.52 4.60 -12.33
N ILE A 119 -13.93 4.18 -11.13
CA ILE A 119 -14.32 2.79 -10.88
C ILE A 119 -15.54 2.37 -11.68
N GLU A 120 -16.49 3.27 -11.95
CA GLU A 120 -17.62 2.99 -12.85
C GLU A 120 -17.19 2.83 -14.32
N SER A 121 -16.04 3.41 -14.70
CA SER A 121 -15.53 3.41 -16.08
C SER A 121 -14.57 2.26 -16.42
N VAL A 122 -14.06 1.54 -15.41
CA VAL A 122 -13.05 0.46 -15.54
C VAL A 122 -13.70 -0.91 -15.36
#